data_AF-A0A0P1EF67-F1
#
_entry.id   AF-A0A0P1EF67-F1
#
_cell.length_a   1.000
_cell.length_b   1.000
_cell.length_c   1.000
_cell.angle_alpha   90.00
_cell.angle_beta   90.00
_cell.angle_gamma   90.00
#
_symmetry.space_group_name_H-M   'P 1'
#
loop_
_entity.id
_entity.type
_entity.pdbx_description
1 polymer ?
#
loop_
_entity_poly.entity_id
_entity_poly.type
_entity_poly.pdbx_seq_one_letter_code
_entity_poly.pdbx_strand_id
1 'polypeptide(L)'
;MKILNKIRNSVSKRLNPQNTRYYGLNALDQKLEPYLDFDNGSFVELGANDGVTQSNTYYFEKERGWQGVLIEPAPHNFLKCFSLRGSRSKVFCNACVEFGFPDRLIEMVYANLMSVSVGQELDLADRSEHLKNAQLHMKETEVSFSFGAVARPLNEILIEAEAPSRVNLLSLDVEGAELNVLKGIDHDRFRFDFMLIECRDLDRLQGFLGTVGYKLETALNQQDYLFRNNR
;
A
#
# COMPACT_ATOMS: atom_id res chain seq x y z
N MET A 1 -34.96 3.89 7.19
CA MET A 1 -33.96 3.25 8.09
C MET A 1 -34.01 1.71 8.18
N LYS A 2 -34.74 0.97 7.31
CA LYS A 2 -34.75 -0.52 7.32
C LYS A 2 -34.28 -1.19 6.01
N ILE A 3 -33.83 -0.41 5.03
CA ILE A 3 -33.46 -0.93 3.69
C ILE A 3 -31.93 -0.97 3.47
N LEU A 4 -31.14 -0.18 4.21
CA LEU A 4 -29.67 -0.16 4.11
C LEU A 4 -28.99 -1.37 4.79
N ASN A 5 -29.64 -2.04 5.74
CA ASN A 5 -29.07 -3.21 6.43
C ASN A 5 -29.18 -4.53 5.64
N LYS A 6 -29.96 -4.58 4.56
CA LYS A 6 -30.11 -5.81 3.75
C LYS A 6 -29.00 -6.00 2.71
N ILE A 7 -28.35 -4.92 2.28
CA ILE A 7 -27.27 -4.98 1.27
C ILE A 7 -25.93 -5.38 1.90
N ARG A 8 -25.74 -5.10 3.20
CA ARG A 8 -24.52 -5.49 3.94
C ARG A 8 -24.39 -7.01 4.15
N ASN A 9 -25.47 -7.78 3.98
CA ASN A 9 -25.53 -9.21 4.27
C ASN A 9 -25.59 -10.13 3.03
N SER A 10 -25.59 -9.59 1.81
CA SER A 10 -25.74 -10.39 0.58
C SER A 10 -24.46 -10.59 -0.23
N VAL A 11 -23.31 -10.02 0.19
CA VAL A 11 -22.01 -10.18 -0.49
C VAL A 11 -21.03 -11.08 0.28
N SER A 12 -21.37 -11.53 1.50
CA SER A 12 -20.48 -12.32 2.36
C SER A 12 -20.49 -13.83 2.11
N LYS A 13 -21.05 -14.32 1.00
CA LYS A 13 -21.12 -15.77 0.72
C LYS A 13 -20.25 -16.16 -0.47
N ARG A 14 -18.96 -16.34 -0.18
CA ARG A 14 -18.04 -17.38 -0.71
C ARG A 14 -16.59 -17.00 -0.38
N LEU A 15 -16.23 -17.14 0.89
CA LEU A 15 -14.83 -17.20 1.32
C LEU A 15 -14.63 -18.51 2.08
N ASN A 16 -13.57 -19.21 1.70
CA ASN A 16 -13.13 -20.50 2.24
C ASN A 16 -12.97 -20.42 3.77
N PRO A 17 -13.31 -21.47 4.55
CA PRO A 17 -13.22 -21.44 6.00
C PRO A 17 -11.76 -21.70 6.44
N GLN A 18 -10.90 -20.70 6.27
CA GLN A 18 -9.78 -20.53 7.17
C GLN A 18 -10.08 -19.30 8.01
N ASN A 19 -10.36 -19.55 9.30
CA ASN A 19 -10.62 -18.56 10.32
C ASN A 19 -9.35 -17.76 10.63
N THR A 20 -8.80 -17.09 9.62
CA THR A 20 -7.58 -16.31 9.73
C THR A 20 -7.99 -14.87 9.98
N ARG A 21 -7.57 -14.32 11.12
CA ARG A 21 -7.68 -12.90 11.48
C ARG A 21 -6.80 -12.00 10.60
N TYR A 22 -6.08 -12.60 9.66
CA TYR A 22 -5.06 -12.02 8.80
C TYR A 22 -5.59 -11.91 7.37
N TYR A 23 -5.08 -10.93 6.65
CA TYR A 23 -5.56 -10.49 5.35
C TYR A 23 -4.44 -10.36 4.32
N GLY A 24 -3.18 -10.21 4.76
CA GLY A 24 -2.03 -9.99 3.91
C GLY A 24 -1.72 -11.18 3.01
N LEU A 25 -1.26 -10.91 1.78
CA LEU A 25 -0.75 -11.95 0.89
C LEU A 25 0.42 -12.68 1.58
N ASN A 26 0.54 -14.00 1.38
CA ASN A 26 1.62 -14.80 1.98
C ASN A 26 1.75 -14.67 3.53
N ALA A 27 0.64 -14.31 4.20
CA ALA A 27 0.55 -14.06 5.63
C ALA A 27 1.55 -12.98 6.11
N LEU A 28 1.79 -11.95 5.31
CA LEU A 28 2.73 -10.86 5.65
C LEU A 28 2.37 -10.13 6.94
N ASP A 29 1.10 -9.81 7.15
CA ASP A 29 0.59 -9.22 8.38
C ASP A 29 0.78 -10.12 9.61
N GLN A 30 0.66 -11.44 9.46
CA GLN A 30 1.02 -12.39 10.52
C GLN A 30 2.53 -12.37 10.81
N LYS A 31 3.37 -12.28 9.78
CA LYS A 31 4.84 -12.23 9.92
C LYS A 31 5.33 -10.90 10.51
N LEU A 32 4.56 -9.82 10.37
CA LEU A 32 4.83 -8.52 10.97
C LEU A 32 4.52 -8.48 12.47
N GLU A 33 3.60 -9.30 12.98
CA GLU A 33 3.14 -9.26 14.37
C GLU A 33 4.27 -9.31 15.41
N PRO A 34 5.34 -10.14 15.28
CA PRO A 34 6.45 -10.14 16.24
C PRO A 34 7.21 -8.81 16.36
N TYR A 35 7.16 -7.95 15.33
CA TYR A 35 7.81 -6.64 15.33
C TYR A 35 6.88 -5.52 15.83
N LEU A 36 5.56 -5.78 15.80
CA LEU A 36 4.49 -4.81 16.01
C LEU A 36 3.46 -5.30 17.04
N ASP A 37 3.88 -6.08 18.04
CA ASP A 37 3.02 -6.70 19.06
C ASP A 37 2.57 -5.69 20.12
N PHE A 38 1.77 -4.71 19.70
CA PHE A 38 1.15 -3.73 20.57
C PHE A 38 -0.13 -3.15 19.95
N ASP A 39 -0.96 -2.58 20.81
CA ASP A 39 -2.24 -1.99 20.42
C ASP A 39 -2.11 -0.49 20.18
N ASN A 40 -3.06 0.08 19.44
CA ASN A 40 -3.21 1.51 19.18
C ASN A 40 -1.99 2.17 18.50
N GLY A 41 -1.31 1.44 17.61
CA GLY A 41 -0.25 1.97 16.76
C GLY A 41 -0.77 2.76 15.56
N SER A 42 0.15 3.12 14.68
CA SER A 42 -0.13 3.85 13.44
C SER A 42 0.52 3.23 12.21
N PHE A 43 -0.18 3.27 11.08
CA PHE A 43 0.35 2.77 9.81
C PHE A 43 0.10 3.73 8.64
N VAL A 44 0.86 3.54 7.57
CA VAL A 44 0.62 4.09 6.24
C VAL A 44 0.70 2.94 5.24
N GLU A 45 -0.27 2.80 4.35
CA GLU A 45 -0.31 1.76 3.31
C GLU A 45 -0.52 2.40 1.93
N LEU A 46 0.40 2.12 1.02
CA LEU A 46 0.29 2.45 -0.40
C LEU A 46 0.06 1.15 -1.18
N GLY A 47 -0.74 1.24 -2.25
CA GLY A 47 -1.29 0.05 -2.91
C GLY A 47 -2.45 -0.54 -2.13
N ALA A 48 -3.24 0.33 -1.48
CA ALA A 48 -4.28 -0.13 -0.54
C ALA A 48 -5.41 -0.94 -1.22
N ASN A 49 -5.54 -0.91 -2.56
CA ASN A 49 -6.54 -1.63 -3.32
C ASN A 49 -7.96 -1.35 -2.77
N ASP A 50 -8.75 -2.38 -2.44
CA ASP A 50 -10.08 -2.22 -1.83
C ASP A 50 -10.03 -1.98 -0.31
N GLY A 51 -8.84 -1.86 0.26
CA GLY A 51 -8.54 -1.67 1.68
C GLY A 51 -8.51 -2.96 2.50
N VAL A 52 -8.97 -4.11 1.99
CA VAL A 52 -9.13 -5.33 2.78
C VAL A 52 -8.41 -6.51 2.16
N THR A 53 -8.62 -6.74 0.87
CA THR A 53 -8.05 -7.85 0.12
C THR A 53 -6.54 -7.67 0.02
N GLN A 54 -5.78 -8.61 0.59
CA GLN A 54 -4.31 -8.58 0.63
C GLN A 54 -3.70 -7.42 1.43
N SER A 55 -4.48 -6.72 2.26
CA SER A 55 -3.96 -5.62 3.07
C SER A 55 -3.03 -6.11 4.17
N ASN A 56 -1.87 -5.47 4.28
CA ASN A 56 -0.89 -5.73 5.34
C ASN A 56 -1.24 -4.99 6.64
N THR A 57 -2.18 -4.04 6.61
CA THR A 57 -2.52 -3.18 7.76
C THR A 57 -3.90 -3.43 8.35
N TYR A 58 -4.80 -4.09 7.61
CA TYR A 58 -6.19 -4.25 8.04
C TYR A 58 -6.34 -5.09 9.33
N TYR A 59 -5.48 -6.10 9.53
CA TYR A 59 -5.40 -6.83 10.80
C TYR A 59 -5.13 -5.89 11.99
N PHE A 60 -4.12 -5.00 11.86
CA PHE A 60 -3.74 -4.07 12.92
C PHE A 60 -4.84 -3.02 13.19
N GLU A 61 -5.52 -2.51 12.16
CA GLU A 61 -6.65 -1.60 12.34
C GLU A 61 -7.81 -2.26 13.08
N LYS A 62 -8.19 -3.46 12.63
CA LYS A 62 -9.40 -4.16 13.06
C LYS A 62 -9.26 -4.82 14.41
N GLU A 63 -8.15 -5.49 14.65
CA GLU A 63 -7.92 -6.34 15.83
C GLU A 63 -7.08 -5.62 16.90
N ARG A 64 -6.17 -4.71 16.51
CA ARG A 64 -5.23 -4.02 17.43
C ARG A 64 -5.57 -2.56 17.68
N GLY A 65 -6.63 -2.04 17.05
CA GLY A 65 -7.08 -0.65 17.26
C GLY A 65 -6.20 0.42 16.61
N TRP A 66 -5.34 0.03 15.65
CA TRP A 66 -4.46 0.99 14.98
C TRP A 66 -5.25 1.97 14.11
N GLN A 67 -4.63 3.11 13.84
CA GLN A 67 -5.13 4.15 12.94
C GLN A 67 -4.14 4.37 11.79
N GLY A 68 -4.59 4.90 10.65
CA GLY A 68 -3.64 5.06 9.57
C GLY A 68 -4.08 5.87 8.36
N VAL A 69 -3.19 5.86 7.38
CA VAL A 69 -3.38 6.54 6.09
C VAL A 69 -3.30 5.49 4.98
N LEU A 70 -4.30 5.48 4.10
CA LEU A 70 -4.39 4.56 2.98
C LEU A 70 -4.34 5.36 1.68
N ILE A 71 -3.54 4.91 0.73
CA ILE A 71 -3.38 5.56 -0.56
C ILE A 71 -3.63 4.54 -1.67
N GLU A 72 -4.62 4.83 -2.52
CA GLU A 72 -4.99 4.02 -3.68
C GLU A 72 -5.31 4.94 -4.87
N PRO A 73 -4.55 4.89 -5.97
CA PRO A 73 -4.76 5.80 -7.10
C PRO A 73 -5.99 5.46 -7.95
N ALA A 74 -6.41 4.20 -8.04
CA ALA A 74 -7.53 3.81 -8.90
C ALA A 74 -8.87 4.22 -8.25
N PRO A 75 -9.67 5.11 -8.88
CA PRO A 75 -10.82 5.73 -8.21
C PRO A 75 -11.86 4.74 -7.67
N HIS A 76 -12.13 3.65 -8.39
CA HIS A 76 -13.10 2.65 -7.95
C HIS A 76 -12.59 1.82 -6.75
N ASN A 77 -11.29 1.58 -6.65
CA ASN A 77 -10.69 0.89 -5.51
C ASN A 77 -10.57 1.82 -4.32
N PHE A 78 -10.17 3.08 -4.53
CA PHE A 78 -10.25 4.14 -3.52
C PHE A 78 -11.65 4.22 -2.88
N LEU A 79 -12.72 4.21 -3.68
CA LEU A 79 -14.10 4.24 -3.17
C LEU A 79 -14.46 2.99 -2.36
N LYS A 80 -13.97 1.81 -2.77
CA LYS A 80 -14.14 0.57 -1.99
C LYS A 80 -13.39 0.68 -0.66
N CYS A 81 -12.13 1.09 -0.69
CA CYS A 81 -11.29 1.31 0.48
C CYS A 81 -11.96 2.25 1.47
N PHE A 82 -12.45 3.41 0.99
CA PHE A 82 -13.22 4.36 1.79
C PHE A 82 -14.49 3.74 2.41
N SER A 83 -15.18 2.85 1.69
CA SER A 83 -16.42 2.21 2.17
C SER A 83 -16.18 1.04 3.15
N LEU A 84 -15.04 0.36 3.01
CA LEU A 84 -14.72 -0.86 3.75
C LEU A 84 -13.87 -0.59 5.00
N ARG A 85 -13.06 0.47 5.00
CA ARG A 85 -12.20 0.84 6.12
C ARG A 85 -12.93 1.68 7.16
N GLY A 86 -12.51 1.53 8.42
CA GLY A 86 -13.16 2.20 9.54
C GLY A 86 -12.81 3.69 9.60
N SER A 87 -13.50 4.43 10.48
CA SER A 87 -13.24 5.84 10.73
C SER A 87 -11.88 6.14 11.38
N ARG A 88 -11.07 5.11 11.65
CA ARG A 88 -9.69 5.24 12.15
C ARG A 88 -8.68 5.51 11.03
N SER A 89 -9.09 5.37 9.77
CA SER A 89 -8.20 5.55 8.63
C SER A 89 -8.65 6.66 7.71
N LYS A 90 -7.71 7.50 7.30
CA LYS A 90 -7.90 8.50 6.24
C LYS A 90 -7.49 7.87 4.91
N VAL A 91 -8.31 8.03 3.87
CA VAL A 91 -8.09 7.40 2.56
C VAL A 91 -7.86 8.49 1.51
N PHE A 92 -6.86 8.33 0.66
CA PHE A 92 -6.46 9.28 -0.38
C PHE A 92 -6.43 8.63 -1.77
N CYS A 93 -6.91 9.35 -2.78
CA CYS A 93 -6.96 8.90 -4.17
C CYS A 93 -5.80 9.50 -4.97
N ASN A 94 -4.58 8.99 -4.76
CA ASN A 94 -3.36 9.59 -5.30
C ASN A 94 -2.36 8.53 -5.74
N ALA A 95 -1.55 8.86 -6.75
CA ALA A 95 -0.33 8.14 -7.05
C ALA A 95 0.83 8.90 -6.39
N CYS A 96 1.59 8.21 -5.53
CA CYS A 96 2.71 8.84 -4.84
C CYS A 96 3.92 8.94 -5.77
N VAL A 97 4.58 10.11 -5.76
CA VAL A 97 5.72 10.42 -6.62
C VAL A 97 6.84 11.08 -5.82
N GLU A 98 8.01 11.22 -6.43
CA GLU A 98 9.15 11.91 -5.83
C GLU A 98 8.93 13.43 -5.70
N PHE A 99 9.69 14.07 -4.81
CA PHE A 99 9.69 15.53 -4.73
C PHE A 99 10.12 16.16 -6.06
N GLY A 100 9.44 17.24 -6.45
CA GLY A 100 9.75 17.97 -7.69
C GLY A 100 9.21 17.30 -8.97
N PHE A 101 8.41 16.24 -8.86
CA PHE A 101 7.73 15.65 -10.01
C PHE A 101 6.95 16.72 -10.79
N PRO A 102 7.16 16.88 -12.11
CA PRO A 102 6.72 18.06 -12.84
C PRO A 102 5.23 18.06 -13.18
N ASP A 103 4.63 16.87 -13.31
CA ASP A 103 3.28 16.71 -13.81
C ASP A 103 2.26 16.55 -12.68
N ARG A 104 1.07 17.12 -12.86
CA ARG A 104 -0.04 16.96 -11.89
C ARG A 104 -0.72 15.60 -11.97
N LEU A 105 -0.61 14.94 -13.11
CA LEU A 105 -1.20 13.65 -13.39
C LEU A 105 -0.12 12.69 -13.84
N ILE A 106 -0.22 11.45 -13.39
CA ILE A 106 0.54 10.33 -13.94
C ILE A 106 -0.42 9.36 -14.62
N GLU A 107 -0.06 8.91 -15.81
CA GLU A 107 -0.82 7.85 -16.47
C GLU A 107 -0.59 6.52 -15.74
N MET A 108 -1.67 5.80 -15.50
CA MET A 108 -1.69 4.49 -14.90
C MET A 108 -2.49 3.53 -15.76
N VAL A 109 -2.07 2.27 -15.78
CA VAL A 109 -2.84 1.16 -16.35
C VAL A 109 -3.41 0.35 -15.20
N TYR A 110 -4.73 0.37 -15.07
CA TYR A 110 -5.43 -0.45 -14.10
C TYR A 110 -5.39 -1.92 -14.53
N ALA A 111 -4.96 -2.79 -13.61
CA ALA A 111 -4.93 -4.23 -13.79
C ALA A 111 -5.15 -4.97 -12.46
N ASN A 112 -6.15 -4.52 -11.68
CA ASN A 112 -6.45 -5.03 -10.33
C ASN A 112 -5.24 -4.88 -9.40
N LEU A 113 -4.81 -5.96 -8.73
CA LEU A 113 -3.65 -5.97 -7.84
C LEU A 113 -2.35 -5.58 -8.55
N MET A 114 -2.28 -5.74 -9.89
CA MET A 114 -1.08 -5.48 -10.68
C MET A 114 -1.12 -4.13 -11.44
N SER A 115 -1.82 -3.15 -10.88
CA SER A 115 -1.95 -1.83 -11.50
C SER A 115 -0.62 -1.08 -11.46
N VAL A 116 -0.21 -0.47 -12.58
CA VAL A 116 1.14 0.06 -12.75
C VAL A 116 1.14 1.46 -13.34
N SER A 117 2.11 2.30 -12.98
CA SER A 117 2.30 3.62 -13.59
C SER A 117 3.04 3.55 -14.94
N VAL A 118 2.86 4.58 -15.76
CA VAL A 118 3.47 4.72 -17.07
C VAL A 118 4.39 5.93 -17.09
N GLY A 119 5.53 5.81 -17.77
CA GLY A 119 6.46 6.93 -18.00
C GLY A 119 7.44 7.22 -16.86
N GLN A 120 7.45 6.40 -15.80
CA GLN A 120 8.48 6.43 -14.75
C GLN A 120 9.42 5.23 -14.85
N GLU A 121 10.60 5.38 -14.26
CA GLU A 121 11.50 4.26 -14.00
C GLU A 121 10.86 3.37 -12.93
N LEU A 122 10.66 2.10 -13.26
CA LEU A 122 10.04 1.12 -12.38
C LEU A 122 10.99 -0.03 -12.14
N ASP A 123 10.93 -0.59 -10.95
CA ASP A 123 11.58 -1.85 -10.62
C ASP A 123 10.78 -3.05 -11.19
N LEU A 124 10.69 -3.09 -12.52
CA LEU A 124 10.02 -4.10 -13.32
C LEU A 124 10.86 -4.43 -14.55
N ALA A 125 11.05 -5.74 -14.81
CA ALA A 125 11.83 -6.20 -15.96
C ALA A 125 11.15 -5.91 -17.31
N ASP A 126 9.85 -6.16 -17.43
CA ASP A 126 9.04 -5.84 -18.62
C ASP A 126 7.59 -5.50 -18.22
N ARG A 127 7.19 -4.24 -18.46
CA ARG A 127 5.82 -3.76 -18.19
C ARG A 127 4.77 -4.50 -19.02
N SER A 128 5.10 -4.89 -20.25
CA SER A 128 4.18 -5.61 -21.13
C SER A 128 3.94 -7.02 -20.64
N GLU A 129 4.98 -7.69 -20.13
CA GLU A 129 4.86 -9.00 -19.49
C GLU A 129 4.07 -8.89 -18.18
N HIS A 130 4.34 -7.87 -17.38
CA HIS A 130 3.57 -7.56 -16.16
C HIS A 130 2.07 -7.45 -16.43
N LEU A 131 1.69 -6.64 -17.44
CA LEU A 131 0.30 -6.45 -17.83
C LEU A 131 -0.34 -7.70 -18.43
N LYS A 132 0.43 -8.54 -19.15
CA LYS A 132 -0.06 -9.85 -19.63
C LYS A 132 -0.34 -10.80 -18.48
N ASN A 133 0.55 -10.86 -17.49
CA ASN A 133 0.36 -11.68 -16.30
C ASN A 133 -0.84 -11.20 -15.48
N ALA A 134 -1.05 -9.88 -15.40
CA ALA A 134 -2.23 -9.33 -14.74
C ALA A 134 -3.55 -9.86 -15.33
N GLN A 135 -3.63 -10.01 -16.66
CA GLN A 135 -4.83 -10.58 -17.32
C GLN A 135 -5.16 -12.00 -16.86
N LEU A 136 -4.17 -12.80 -16.44
CA LEU A 136 -4.38 -14.16 -15.91
C LEU A 136 -5.05 -14.15 -14.52
N HIS A 137 -4.93 -13.04 -13.80
CA HIS A 137 -5.44 -12.87 -12.44
C HIS A 137 -6.72 -12.02 -12.36
N MET A 138 -7.15 -11.43 -13.48
CA MET A 138 -8.37 -10.64 -13.57
C MET A 138 -9.60 -11.55 -13.74
N LYS A 139 -10.71 -11.15 -13.11
CA LYS A 139 -12.01 -11.81 -13.35
C LYS A 139 -12.52 -11.46 -14.75
N GLU A 140 -13.37 -12.31 -15.34
CA GLU A 140 -14.03 -12.01 -16.62
C GLU A 140 -14.81 -10.68 -16.64
N THR A 141 -15.26 -10.21 -15.47
CA THR A 141 -15.97 -8.94 -15.31
C THR A 141 -15.06 -7.74 -15.10
N GLU A 142 -13.75 -7.95 -14.96
CA GLU A 142 -12.77 -6.88 -14.78
C GLU A 142 -12.17 -6.50 -16.13
N VAL A 143 -12.06 -5.20 -16.37
CA VAL A 143 -11.52 -4.64 -17.61
C VAL A 143 -10.29 -3.83 -17.26
N SER A 144 -9.21 -4.03 -18.01
CA SER A 144 -8.01 -3.19 -17.90
C SER A 144 -8.25 -1.91 -18.69
N PHE A 145 -7.86 -0.77 -18.11
CA PHE A 145 -8.02 0.55 -18.73
C PHE A 145 -6.94 1.51 -18.23
N SER A 146 -6.60 2.49 -19.07
CA SER A 146 -5.71 3.59 -18.68
C SER A 146 -6.49 4.74 -18.03
N PHE A 147 -5.89 5.38 -17.04
CA PHE A 147 -6.44 6.58 -16.40
C PHE A 147 -5.32 7.50 -15.90
N GLY A 148 -5.65 8.78 -15.66
CA GLY A 148 -4.74 9.73 -15.03
C GLY A 148 -4.95 9.78 -13.52
N ALA A 149 -3.95 9.40 -12.73
CA ALA A 149 -3.97 9.54 -11.28
C ALA A 149 -3.35 10.87 -10.84
N VAL A 150 -3.89 11.50 -9.81
CA VAL A 150 -3.31 12.74 -9.25
C VAL A 150 -1.99 12.42 -8.56
N ALA A 151 -0.91 12.96 -9.10
CA ALA A 151 0.45 12.76 -8.62
C ALA A 151 0.73 13.68 -7.43
N ARG A 152 1.18 13.11 -6.29
CA ARG A 152 1.56 13.88 -5.10
C ARG A 152 2.72 13.22 -4.34
N PRO A 153 3.69 13.98 -3.80
CA PRO A 153 4.63 13.42 -2.84
C PRO A 153 3.92 12.87 -1.61
N LEU A 154 4.34 11.69 -1.13
CA LEU A 154 3.76 11.09 0.09
C LEU A 154 3.84 12.05 1.28
N ASN A 155 4.91 12.84 1.37
CA ASN A 155 5.07 13.87 2.40
C ASN A 155 3.87 14.83 2.50
N GLU A 156 3.33 15.29 1.37
CA GLU A 156 2.19 16.21 1.38
C GLU A 156 0.91 15.53 1.88
N ILE A 157 0.71 14.28 1.49
CA ILE A 157 -0.42 13.47 1.94
C ILE A 157 -0.34 13.23 3.45
N LEU A 158 0.86 12.92 3.98
CA LEU A 158 1.06 12.73 5.42
C LEU A 158 0.78 14.01 6.23
N ILE A 159 1.12 15.17 5.69
CA ILE A 159 0.81 16.47 6.30
C ILE A 159 -0.70 16.69 6.33
N GLU A 160 -1.38 16.50 5.20
CA GLU A 160 -2.84 16.66 5.09
C GLU A 160 -3.60 15.65 5.95
N ALA A 161 -3.06 14.44 6.06
CA ALA A 161 -3.61 13.40 6.93
C ALA A 161 -3.35 13.66 8.41
N GLU A 162 -2.57 14.69 8.78
CA GLU A 162 -2.11 14.92 10.15
C GLU A 162 -1.45 13.67 10.74
N ALA A 163 -0.70 12.93 9.91
CA ALA A 163 -0.03 11.72 10.34
C ALA A 163 1.04 12.05 11.41
N PRO A 164 1.26 11.17 12.40
CA PRO A 164 2.33 11.39 13.38
C PRO A 164 3.68 11.42 12.66
N SER A 165 4.61 12.25 13.16
CA SER A 165 5.98 12.30 12.64
C SER A 165 6.73 10.98 12.79
N ARG A 166 6.27 10.11 13.69
CA ARG A 166 6.76 8.73 13.84
C ARG A 166 5.59 7.76 13.68
N VAL A 167 5.57 7.06 12.56
CA VAL A 167 4.60 6.02 12.24
C VAL A 167 5.20 4.65 12.55
N ASN A 168 4.41 3.68 13.00
CA ASN A 168 4.96 2.37 13.36
C ASN A 168 5.21 1.47 12.15
N LEU A 169 4.38 1.55 11.12
CA LEU A 169 4.52 0.75 9.91
C LEU A 169 4.26 1.59 8.64
N LEU A 170 5.19 1.54 7.70
CA LEU A 170 4.92 1.82 6.29
C LEU A 170 4.79 0.50 5.54
N SER A 171 3.67 0.25 4.86
CA SER A 171 3.52 -0.83 3.89
C SER A 171 3.52 -0.22 2.49
N LEU A 172 4.44 -0.67 1.65
CA LEU A 172 4.67 -0.10 0.32
C LEU A 172 4.75 -1.22 -0.71
N ASP A 173 3.68 -1.33 -1.49
CA ASP A 173 3.51 -2.24 -2.62
C ASP A 173 2.84 -1.41 -3.72
N VAL A 174 3.62 -0.88 -4.65
CA VAL A 174 3.15 0.03 -5.70
C VAL A 174 3.66 -0.39 -7.07
N GLU A 175 3.90 -1.69 -7.22
CA GLU A 175 4.25 -2.35 -8.47
C GLU A 175 5.46 -1.73 -9.18
N GLY A 176 6.54 -1.49 -8.42
CA GLY A 176 7.84 -1.06 -8.92
C GLY A 176 8.15 0.43 -8.76
N ALA A 177 7.21 1.25 -8.25
CA ALA A 177 7.40 2.68 -8.03
C ALA A 177 7.92 3.02 -6.61
N GLU A 178 8.33 2.03 -5.83
CA GLU A 178 8.61 2.16 -4.39
C GLU A 178 9.68 3.22 -4.12
N LEU A 179 10.75 3.23 -4.92
CA LEU A 179 11.82 4.19 -4.75
C LEU A 179 11.38 5.64 -5.05
N ASN A 180 10.50 5.85 -6.03
CA ASN A 180 9.96 7.18 -6.33
C ASN A 180 9.07 7.67 -5.19
N VAL A 181 8.24 6.80 -4.62
CA VAL A 181 7.46 7.12 -3.41
C VAL A 181 8.39 7.54 -2.27
N LEU A 182 9.44 6.76 -2.00
CA LEU A 182 10.38 7.01 -0.92
C LEU A 182 11.16 8.32 -1.10
N LYS A 183 11.47 8.72 -2.34
CA LYS A 183 12.07 10.02 -2.66
C LYS A 183 11.09 11.20 -2.49
N GLY A 184 9.79 10.94 -2.32
CA GLY A 184 8.75 11.92 -2.04
C GLY A 184 8.49 12.13 -0.54
N ILE A 185 9.39 11.68 0.33
CA ILE A 185 9.27 11.76 1.80
C ILE A 185 10.39 12.64 2.36
N ASP A 186 10.05 13.57 3.25
CA ASP A 186 11.03 14.21 4.12
C ASP A 186 11.37 13.26 5.27
N HIS A 187 12.47 12.53 5.12
CA HIS A 187 12.93 11.50 6.08
C HIS A 187 13.48 12.06 7.38
N ASP A 188 13.57 13.38 7.56
CA ASP A 188 13.87 13.98 8.86
C ASP A 188 12.59 14.39 9.59
N ARG A 189 11.52 14.67 8.85
CA ARG A 189 10.18 15.00 9.39
C ARG A 189 9.33 13.77 9.68
N PHE A 190 9.27 12.81 8.77
CA PHE A 190 8.46 11.60 8.90
C PHE A 190 9.35 10.37 8.96
N ARG A 191 9.22 9.62 10.05
CA ARG A 191 9.96 8.38 10.33
C ARG A 191 9.01 7.22 10.48
N PHE A 192 9.47 6.04 10.07
CA PHE A 192 8.72 4.80 10.18
C PHE A 192 9.52 3.81 11.01
N ASP A 193 8.93 3.22 12.05
CA ASP A 193 9.67 2.24 12.87
C ASP A 193 10.09 1.03 12.02
N PHE A 194 9.14 0.56 11.22
CA PHE A 194 9.34 -0.46 10.22
C PHE A 194 8.77 -0.04 8.86
N MET A 195 9.41 -0.49 7.78
CA MET A 195 8.90 -0.39 6.42
C MET A 195 8.86 -1.80 5.82
N LEU A 196 7.67 -2.28 5.49
CA LEU A 196 7.47 -3.45 4.63
C LEU A 196 7.40 -2.96 3.19
N ILE A 197 8.34 -3.40 2.35
CA ILE A 197 8.46 -2.92 0.98
C ILE A 197 8.58 -4.13 0.04
N GLU A 198 7.70 -4.21 -0.95
CA GLU A 198 7.85 -5.12 -2.09
C GLU A 198 8.91 -4.56 -3.05
N CYS A 199 9.91 -5.35 -3.44
CA CYS A 199 10.99 -4.90 -4.30
C CYS A 199 11.64 -6.07 -5.06
N ARG A 200 12.13 -5.79 -6.28
CA ARG A 200 12.85 -6.74 -7.14
C ARG A 200 14.35 -6.42 -7.21
N ASP A 201 14.75 -5.16 -7.02
CA ASP A 201 16.14 -4.67 -6.92
C ASP A 201 16.49 -4.23 -5.48
N LEU A 202 16.76 -5.23 -4.63
CA LEU A 202 17.06 -5.03 -3.21
C LEU A 202 18.31 -4.17 -2.99
N ASP A 203 19.36 -4.32 -3.80
CA ASP A 203 20.62 -3.61 -3.63
C ASP A 203 20.42 -2.10 -3.82
N ARG A 204 19.66 -1.71 -4.84
CA ARG A 204 19.28 -0.32 -5.08
C ARG A 204 18.44 0.26 -3.94
N LEU A 205 17.43 -0.49 -3.48
CA LEU A 205 16.56 -0.06 -2.38
C LEU A 205 17.35 0.12 -1.07
N GLN A 206 18.19 -0.85 -0.72
CA GLN A 206 19.08 -0.78 0.45
C GLN A 206 20.05 0.39 0.36
N GLY A 207 20.64 0.62 -0.81
CA GLY A 207 21.54 1.74 -1.06
C GLY A 207 20.87 3.08 -0.74
N PHE A 208 19.65 3.31 -1.22
CA PHE A 208 18.89 4.51 -0.90
C PHE A 208 18.51 4.58 0.59
N LEU A 209 17.85 3.55 1.12
CA LEU A 209 17.35 3.53 2.49
C LEU A 209 18.46 3.69 3.54
N GLY A 210 19.66 3.18 3.26
CA GLY A 210 20.85 3.39 4.08
C GLY A 210 21.22 4.86 4.22
N THR A 211 21.10 5.66 3.16
CA THR A 211 21.41 7.11 3.21
C THR A 211 20.44 7.89 4.09
N VAL A 212 19.18 7.43 4.16
CA VAL A 212 18.13 8.05 4.98
C VAL A 212 17.95 7.37 6.34
N GLY A 213 18.87 6.48 6.74
CA GLY A 213 18.95 5.96 8.10
C GLY A 213 18.04 4.77 8.41
N TYR A 214 17.77 3.94 7.41
CA TYR A 214 17.09 2.65 7.58
C TYR A 214 18.03 1.51 7.21
N LYS A 215 17.78 0.32 7.77
CA LYS A 215 18.53 -0.88 7.43
C LYS A 215 17.59 -2.07 7.25
N LEU A 216 18.00 -3.03 6.42
CA LEU A 216 17.28 -4.29 6.29
C LEU A 216 17.26 -5.01 7.64
N GLU A 217 16.08 -5.37 8.10
CA GLU A 217 15.86 -6.19 9.29
C GLU A 217 15.74 -7.66 8.90
N THR A 218 14.89 -7.98 7.92
CA THR A 218 14.71 -9.34 7.43
C THR A 218 14.03 -9.39 6.07
N ALA A 219 14.12 -10.51 5.37
CA ALA A 219 13.28 -10.83 4.21
C ALA A 219 12.08 -11.67 4.68
N LEU A 220 10.86 -11.21 4.40
CA LEU A 220 9.62 -11.92 4.77
C LEU A 220 9.19 -12.93 3.69
N ASN A 221 9.61 -12.71 2.45
CA ASN A 221 9.63 -13.68 1.35
C ASN A 221 10.65 -13.27 0.27
N GLN A 222 10.47 -13.70 -0.98
CA GLN A 222 11.38 -13.42 -2.09
C GLN A 222 11.37 -11.97 -2.59
N GLN A 223 10.27 -11.24 -2.40
CA GLN A 223 10.07 -9.87 -2.89
C GLN A 223 9.70 -8.90 -1.77
N ASP A 224 9.26 -9.39 -0.61
CA ASP A 224 8.90 -8.57 0.54
C ASP A 224 10.01 -8.47 1.58
N TYR A 225 10.46 -7.25 1.82
CA TYR A 225 11.56 -6.95 2.74
C TYR A 225 11.10 -6.02 3.85
N LEU A 226 11.48 -6.34 5.09
CA LEU A 226 11.25 -5.52 6.25
C LEU A 226 12.51 -4.71 6.56
N PHE A 227 12.39 -3.39 6.52
CA PHE A 227 13.42 -2.46 6.96
C PHE A 227 13.04 -1.88 8.31
N ARG A 228 14.04 -1.55 9.13
CA ARG A 228 13.83 -0.85 10.39
C ARG A 228 14.54 0.49 10.44
N ASN A 229 13.97 1.41 11.20
CA ASN A 229 14.61 2.65 11.58
C ASN A 229 15.93 2.38 12.32
N ASN A 230 17.01 3.05 11.91
CA ASN A 230 18.34 2.95 12.52
C ASN A 230 18.87 4.30 13.05
N ARG A 231 17.99 5.27 13.28
CA ARG A 231 18.29 6.55 13.91
C ARG A 231 17.47 6.74 15.18
#